data_AF-A0A176RXS2-F1
#
_entry.id   AF-A0A176RXS2-F1
#
_cell.length_a   1.000
_cell.length_b   1.000
_cell.length_c   1.000
_cell.angle_alpha   90.00
_cell.angle_beta   90.00
_cell.angle_gamma   90.00
#
_symmetry.space_group_name_H-M   'P 1'
#
loop_
_entity.id
_entity.type
_entity.pdbx_description
1 polymer ?
#
loop_
_entity_poly.entity_id
_entity_poly.type
_entity_poly.pdbx_seq_one_letter_code
_entity_poly.pdbx_strand_id
1 'polypeptide(L)'
;DDIYCLPAGKPDANYARLLRYIDPVAWYHEERNPLHLLMKQLKTGLPFTPDVILLDARTGISTLNGPLLFDLADMSIIVFFPHPQTHMGTAALTQAILAAKTHRDKQKLTPEPRFLVSPMPASKVPDIMQRYQNRAIEWVADWLSVLEHAGFTESEITHFVPYRDLCGVRTR
;
A
#
# COMPACT_ATOMS: atom_id res chain seq x y z
N ASP A 1 -12.73 -16.03 8.83
CA ASP A 1 -13.57 -14.96 9.39
C ASP A 1 -12.79 -14.12 10.39
N ASP A 2 -11.53 -13.78 10.09
CA ASP A 2 -10.54 -13.30 11.08
C ASP A 2 -10.00 -11.89 10.78
N ILE A 3 -10.78 -11.07 10.07
CA ILE A 3 -10.41 -9.67 9.77
C ILE A 3 -11.23 -8.75 10.66
N TYR A 4 -10.54 -8.03 11.54
CA TYR A 4 -11.15 -6.93 12.29
C TYR A 4 -11.03 -5.63 11.48
N CYS A 5 -12.18 -5.12 11.02
CA CYS A 5 -12.23 -3.83 10.33
C CYS A 5 -12.48 -2.70 11.34
N LEU A 6 -11.50 -1.80 11.50
CA LEU A 6 -11.70 -0.58 12.28
C LEU A 6 -12.77 0.28 11.57
N PRO A 7 -13.85 0.68 12.25
CA PRO A 7 -14.92 1.45 11.61
C PRO A 7 -14.40 2.82 11.19
N ALA A 8 -14.74 3.22 9.96
CA ALA A 8 -14.48 4.57 9.49
C ALA A 8 -15.27 5.61 10.30
N GLY A 9 -14.78 6.85 10.31
CA GLY A 9 -15.51 7.97 10.90
C GLY A 9 -16.89 8.15 10.25
N LYS A 10 -17.88 8.60 11.02
CA LYS A 10 -19.21 8.92 10.50
C LYS A 10 -19.12 10.21 9.69
N PRO A 11 -19.46 10.22 8.38
CA PRO A 11 -19.34 11.40 7.53
C PRO A 11 -20.47 12.40 7.79
N ASP A 12 -20.54 12.93 9.01
CA ASP A 12 -21.48 13.98 9.40
C ASP A 12 -20.86 15.39 9.25
N ALA A 13 -21.67 16.42 9.51
CA ALA A 13 -21.21 17.81 9.41
C ALA A 13 -20.04 18.13 10.34
N ASN A 14 -19.99 17.48 11.52
CA ASN A 14 -18.89 17.68 12.45
C ASN A 14 -17.61 16.98 11.97
N TYR A 15 -17.71 15.78 11.39
CA TYR A 15 -16.60 15.08 10.75
C TYR A 15 -16.02 15.91 9.60
N ALA A 16 -16.87 16.43 8.71
CA ALA A 16 -16.43 17.34 7.64
C ALA A 16 -15.73 18.59 8.18
N ARG A 17 -16.25 19.17 9.27
CA ARG A 17 -15.61 20.30 9.98
C ARG A 17 -14.26 19.91 10.57
N LEU A 18 -14.09 18.69 11.09
CA LEU A 18 -12.84 18.23 11.68
C LEU A 18 -11.77 17.94 10.63
N LEU A 19 -12.15 17.44 9.45
CA LEU A 19 -11.21 17.17 8.35
C LEU A 19 -10.37 18.41 7.97
N ARG A 20 -10.92 19.63 8.10
CA ARG A 20 -10.19 20.87 7.78
C ARG A 20 -8.98 21.14 8.67
N TYR A 21 -8.91 20.48 9.83
CA TYR A 21 -7.82 20.64 10.79
C TYR A 21 -6.77 19.54 10.67
N ILE A 22 -6.95 18.59 9.74
CA ILE A 22 -5.96 17.56 9.48
C ILE A 22 -4.80 18.20 8.73
N ASP A 23 -3.66 18.29 9.42
CA ASP A 23 -2.39 18.68 8.85
C ASP A 23 -1.34 17.60 9.18
N PRO A 24 -1.13 16.64 8.25
CA PRO A 24 -0.15 15.58 8.46
C PRO A 24 1.27 16.11 8.64
N VAL A 25 1.61 17.25 8.03
CA VAL A 25 2.96 17.81 8.12
C VAL A 25 3.22 18.28 9.55
N ALA A 26 2.26 18.99 10.15
CA ALA A 26 2.36 19.44 11.53
C ALA A 26 2.62 18.28 12.52
N TRP A 27 2.01 17.11 12.31
CA TRP A 27 2.17 15.96 13.22
C TRP A 27 3.60 15.45 13.36
N TYR A 28 4.46 15.67 12.36
CA TYR A 28 5.86 15.25 12.39
C TYR A 28 6.81 16.31 12.99
N HIS A 29 6.30 17.51 13.27
CA HIS A 29 7.03 18.55 13.99
C HIS A 29 6.73 18.54 15.50
N GLU A 30 5.63 17.90 15.90
CA GLU A 30 5.19 17.80 17.28
C GLU A 30 5.81 16.62 18.01
N GLU A 31 5.94 16.72 19.34
CA GLU A 31 6.40 15.61 20.19
C GLU A 31 5.43 14.41 20.14
N ARG A 32 4.14 14.68 19.91
CA ARG A 32 3.08 13.67 19.84
C ARG A 32 2.52 13.57 18.43
N ASN A 33 2.95 12.56 17.69
CA ASN A 33 2.38 12.23 16.39
C ASN A 33 1.11 11.35 16.55
N PRO A 34 -0.08 11.81 16.13
CA PRO A 34 -1.32 11.05 16.26
C PRO A 34 -1.32 9.69 15.54
N LEU A 35 -0.62 9.56 14.41
CA LEU A 35 -0.51 8.30 13.68
C LEU A 35 0.32 7.27 14.44
N HIS A 36 1.44 7.68 15.05
CA HIS A 36 2.24 6.79 15.90
C HIS A 36 1.47 6.34 17.14
N LEU A 37 0.68 7.24 17.73
CA LEU A 37 -0.20 6.91 18.86
C LEU A 37 -1.28 5.91 18.45
N LEU A 38 -1.92 6.12 17.28
CA LEU A 38 -2.89 5.18 16.72
C LEU A 38 -2.24 3.79 16.53
N MET A 39 -1.07 3.72 15.89
CA MET A 39 -0.38 2.44 15.68
C MET A 39 -0.02 1.75 16.99
N LYS A 40 0.40 2.51 18.02
CA LYS A 40 0.65 1.97 19.35
C LYS A 40 -0.64 1.41 19.98
N GLN A 41 -1.75 2.14 19.88
CA GLN A 41 -3.05 1.71 20.39
C GLN A 41 -3.58 0.47 19.65
N LEU A 42 -3.39 0.36 18.34
CA LEU A 42 -3.78 -0.83 17.58
C LEU A 42 -2.95 -2.06 17.99
N LYS A 43 -1.67 -1.87 18.33
CA LYS A 43 -0.79 -2.95 18.78
C LYS A 43 -1.08 -3.44 20.21
N THR A 44 -1.39 -2.54 21.14
CA THR A 44 -1.45 -2.88 22.58
C THR A 44 -2.78 -2.57 23.27
N GLY A 45 -3.69 -1.84 22.62
CA GLY A 45 -4.93 -1.33 23.21
C GLY A 45 -6.19 -2.08 22.80
N LEU A 46 -6.09 -3.02 21.85
CA LEU A 46 -7.19 -3.89 21.45
C LEU A 46 -7.31 -5.07 22.43
N PRO A 47 -8.52 -5.68 22.56
CA PRO A 47 -8.71 -6.88 23.39
C PRO A 47 -8.02 -8.14 22.82
N PHE A 48 -7.36 -8.01 21.67
CA PHE A 48 -6.53 -9.02 21.02
C PHE A 48 -5.27 -8.33 20.46
N THR A 49 -4.25 -9.11 20.15
CA THR A 49 -3.05 -8.61 19.47
C THR A 49 -3.15 -8.97 17.99
N PRO A 50 -3.20 -7.99 17.06
CA PRO A 50 -3.23 -8.29 15.64
C PRO A 50 -1.88 -8.84 15.17
N ASP A 51 -1.89 -9.92 14.39
CA ASP A 51 -0.69 -10.44 13.73
C ASP A 51 -0.21 -9.50 12.60
N VAL A 52 -1.17 -8.89 11.90
CA VAL A 52 -0.93 -7.95 10.79
C VAL A 52 -1.93 -6.80 10.89
N ILE A 53 -1.46 -5.58 10.59
CA ILE A 53 -2.30 -4.39 10.44
C ILE A 53 -2.29 -3.99 8.96
N LEU A 54 -3.46 -4.01 8.33
CA LEU A 54 -3.63 -3.56 6.95
C LEU A 54 -4.04 -2.09 6.93
N LEU A 55 -3.26 -1.26 6.23
CA LEU A 55 -3.53 0.16 6.03
C LEU A 55 -3.96 0.38 4.57
N ASP A 56 -5.18 0.87 4.36
CA ASP A 56 -5.64 1.25 3.03
C ASP A 56 -5.14 2.66 2.68
N ALA A 57 -4.12 2.73 1.84
CA ALA A 57 -3.64 3.98 1.27
C ALA A 57 -4.38 4.26 -0.05
N ARG A 58 -4.98 5.44 -0.16
CA ARG A 58 -5.59 5.87 -1.41
C ARG A 58 -4.54 5.96 -2.51
N THR A 59 -4.97 5.93 -3.76
CA THR A 59 -4.07 5.99 -4.91
C THR A 59 -3.19 7.24 -4.90
N GLY A 60 -1.93 7.07 -5.28
CA GLY A 60 -0.98 8.15 -5.52
C GLY A 60 -0.21 8.64 -4.29
N ILE A 61 0.85 9.38 -4.58
CA ILE A 61 1.72 10.03 -3.60
C ILE A 61 1.06 11.33 -3.17
N SER A 62 0.55 11.38 -1.94
CA SER A 62 -0.11 12.57 -1.37
C SER A 62 0.38 12.81 0.06
N THR A 63 0.13 14.02 0.58
CA THR A 63 0.45 14.37 1.98
C THR A 63 -0.30 13.50 2.99
N LEU A 64 -1.46 12.97 2.63
CA LEU A 64 -2.25 12.07 3.49
C LEU A 64 -1.77 10.61 3.41
N ASN A 65 -1.38 10.13 2.23
CA ASN A 65 -0.96 8.73 2.06
C ASN A 65 0.54 8.53 2.36
N GLY A 66 1.36 9.56 2.19
CA GLY A 66 2.81 9.50 2.38
C GLY A 66 3.21 8.93 3.74
N PRO A 67 2.66 9.42 4.86
CA PRO A 67 2.88 8.83 6.19
C PRO A 67 2.61 7.32 6.25
N LEU A 68 1.50 6.86 5.65
CA LEU A 68 1.14 5.45 5.66
C LEU A 68 2.17 4.60 4.91
N LEU A 69 2.59 5.08 3.72
CA LEU A 69 3.46 4.33 2.80
C LEU A 69 4.94 4.39 3.18
N PHE A 70 5.42 5.54 3.66
CA PHE A 70 6.85 5.82 3.81
C PHE A 70 7.34 5.81 5.27
N ASP A 71 6.44 5.93 6.24
CA ASP A 71 6.79 5.98 7.66
C ASP A 71 6.21 4.81 8.46
N LEU A 72 4.91 4.51 8.30
CA LEU A 72 4.24 3.48 9.11
C LEU A 72 4.36 2.06 8.56
N ALA A 73 4.42 1.89 7.24
CA ALA A 73 4.38 0.58 6.61
C ALA A 73 5.73 -0.15 6.72
N ASP A 74 5.71 -1.36 7.28
CA ASP A 74 6.84 -2.29 7.16
C ASP A 74 6.93 -2.88 5.74
N MET A 75 5.78 -3.03 5.06
CA MET A 75 5.64 -3.54 3.70
C MET A 75 4.56 -2.75 2.96
N SER A 76 4.80 -2.44 1.69
CA SER A 76 3.86 -1.74 0.81
C SER A 76 3.43 -2.64 -0.34
N ILE A 77 2.13 -2.96 -0.41
CA ILE A 77 1.55 -3.71 -1.53
C ILE A 77 1.04 -2.72 -2.58
N ILE A 78 1.74 -2.67 -3.71
CA ILE A 78 1.48 -1.80 -4.84
C ILE A 78 0.55 -2.53 -5.81
N VAL A 79 -0.70 -2.11 -5.84
CA VAL A 79 -1.70 -2.64 -6.77
C VAL A 79 -1.67 -1.85 -8.07
N PHE A 80 -1.42 -2.51 -9.20
CA PHE A 80 -1.42 -1.85 -10.50
C PHE A 80 -1.87 -2.80 -11.63
N PHE A 81 -2.24 -2.20 -12.77
CA PHE A 81 -2.41 -2.93 -14.04
C PHE A 81 -1.36 -2.41 -15.04
N PRO A 82 -0.67 -3.27 -15.82
CA PRO A 82 0.42 -2.90 -16.72
C PRO A 82 -0.05 -2.13 -17.98
N HIS A 83 -0.64 -0.96 -17.74
CA HIS A 83 -1.11 -0.01 -18.74
C HIS A 83 -0.16 1.19 -18.81
N PRO A 84 0.19 1.73 -20.00
CA PRO A 84 1.19 2.80 -20.11
C PRO A 84 0.97 4.01 -19.19
N GLN A 85 -0.30 4.32 -18.87
CA GLN A 85 -0.66 5.42 -17.97
C GLN A 85 -0.20 5.21 -16.52
N THR A 86 -0.08 3.97 -16.06
CA THR A 86 0.33 3.67 -14.67
C THR A 86 1.85 3.60 -14.54
N HIS A 87 2.57 3.34 -15.63
CA HIS A 87 4.00 3.04 -15.62
C HIS A 87 4.83 4.09 -14.85
N MET A 88 4.78 5.37 -15.25
CA MET A 88 5.60 6.41 -14.63
C MET A 88 5.21 6.68 -13.18
N GLY A 89 3.90 6.67 -12.87
CA GLY A 89 3.40 6.93 -11.52
C GLY A 89 3.78 5.81 -10.54
N THR A 90 3.66 4.56 -10.98
CA THR A 90 4.05 3.39 -10.20
C THR A 90 5.57 3.32 -10.04
N ALA A 91 6.35 3.62 -11.08
CA ALA A 91 7.80 3.72 -10.98
C ALA A 91 8.22 4.74 -9.91
N ALA A 92 7.67 5.96 -9.97
CA ALA A 92 7.96 7.01 -8.99
C ALA A 92 7.57 6.60 -7.56
N LEU A 93 6.43 5.91 -7.39
CA LEU A 93 6.00 5.38 -6.09
C LEU A 93 6.96 4.32 -5.57
N THR A 94 7.35 3.35 -6.40
CA THR A 94 8.31 2.31 -6.03
C THR A 94 9.64 2.94 -5.61
N GLN A 95 10.18 3.88 -6.39
CA GLN A 95 11.41 4.59 -6.01
C GLN A 95 11.27 5.37 -4.69
N ALA A 96 10.12 6.02 -4.47
CA ALA A 96 9.86 6.74 -3.22
C ALA A 96 9.80 5.79 -2.02
N ILE A 97 9.18 4.60 -2.17
CA ILE A 97 9.16 3.56 -1.14
C ILE A 97 10.58 3.10 -0.82
N LEU A 98 11.39 2.82 -1.85
CA LEU A 98 12.76 2.36 -1.68
C LEU A 98 13.69 3.41 -1.05
N ALA A 99 13.44 4.68 -1.32
CA ALA A 99 14.17 5.79 -0.69
C ALA A 99 13.69 6.09 0.74
N ALA A 100 12.51 5.61 1.12
CA ALA A 100 11.93 5.87 2.43
C ALA A 100 12.68 5.13 3.56
N LYS A 101 12.60 5.71 4.76
CA LYS A 101 13.15 5.14 5.99
C LYS A 101 12.09 5.27 7.07
N THR A 102 11.52 4.14 7.46
CA THR A 102 10.54 4.06 8.54
C THR A 102 11.22 4.26 9.89
N HIS A 103 10.48 4.87 10.81
CA HIS A 103 10.89 5.04 12.18
C HIS A 103 10.36 3.88 13.05
N ARG A 104 11.08 2.76 13.07
CA ARG A 104 10.78 1.63 13.96
C ARG A 104 11.89 1.45 15.00
N ASP A 105 11.57 1.68 16.28
CA ASP A 105 12.40 1.31 17.44
C ASP A 105 13.92 1.49 17.25
N LYS A 106 14.33 2.66 16.75
CA LYS A 106 15.72 3.10 16.52
C LYS A 106 16.45 2.49 15.31
N GLN A 107 15.81 1.64 14.52
CA GLN A 107 16.33 1.16 13.24
C GLN A 107 15.61 1.84 12.08
N LYS A 108 16.37 2.32 11.09
CA LYS A 108 15.81 2.86 9.86
C LYS A 108 15.64 1.69 8.89
N LEU A 109 14.39 1.27 8.67
CA LEU A 109 14.07 0.22 7.72
C LEU A 109 13.41 0.83 6.49
N THR A 110 13.74 0.32 5.31
CA THR A 110 13.01 0.68 4.08
C THR A 110 11.79 -0.23 3.97
N PRO A 111 10.58 0.30 3.71
CA PRO A 111 9.42 -0.57 3.50
C PRO A 111 9.66 -1.51 2.32
N GLU A 112 9.32 -2.79 2.49
CA GLU A 112 9.45 -3.78 1.42
C GLU A 112 8.34 -3.59 0.38
N PRO A 113 8.65 -3.30 -0.90
CA PRO A 113 7.63 -3.23 -1.94
C PRO A 113 7.24 -4.64 -2.39
N ARG A 114 5.93 -4.88 -2.48
CA ARG A 114 5.35 -6.04 -3.17
C ARG A 114 4.34 -5.58 -4.19
N PHE A 115 4.12 -6.39 -5.22
CA PHE A 115 3.34 -6.01 -6.38
C PHE A 115 2.14 -6.94 -6.53
N LEU A 116 0.97 -6.32 -6.72
CA LEU A 116 -0.27 -7.02 -7.03
C LEU A 116 -0.77 -6.53 -8.39
N VAL A 117 -0.65 -7.39 -9.39
CA VAL A 117 -1.10 -7.10 -10.74
C VAL A 117 -2.58 -7.47 -10.86
N SER A 118 -3.43 -6.45 -10.95
CA SER A 118 -4.89 -6.60 -10.93
C SER A 118 -5.59 -5.38 -11.55
N PRO A 119 -6.75 -5.55 -12.22
CA PRO A 119 -7.37 -6.83 -12.58
C PRO A 119 -6.71 -7.44 -13.82
N MET A 120 -6.24 -8.69 -13.73
CA MET A 120 -5.76 -9.39 -14.92
C MET A 120 -6.96 -9.76 -15.81
N PRO A 121 -6.92 -9.46 -17.12
CA PRO A 121 -8.03 -9.74 -18.03
C PRO A 121 -8.37 -11.22 -17.98
N ALA A 122 -9.66 -11.54 -17.84
CA ALA A 122 -10.19 -12.89 -18.00
C ALA A 122 -10.23 -13.28 -19.50
N SER A 123 -9.07 -13.22 -20.16
CA SER A 123 -8.95 -13.63 -21.55
C SER A 123 -8.84 -15.15 -21.62
N LYS A 124 -9.62 -15.78 -22.51
CA LYS A 124 -9.46 -17.21 -22.84
C LYS A 124 -8.26 -17.48 -23.75
N VAL A 125 -7.61 -16.43 -24.25
CA VAL A 125 -6.41 -16.51 -25.10
C VAL A 125 -5.16 -16.44 -24.22
N PRO A 126 -4.40 -17.54 -24.05
CA PRO A 126 -3.24 -17.60 -23.15
C PRO A 126 -2.17 -16.56 -23.47
N ASP A 127 -1.90 -16.33 -24.75
CA ASP A 127 -0.87 -15.39 -25.20
C ASP A 127 -1.12 -13.95 -24.71
N ILE A 128 -2.38 -13.54 -24.60
CA ILE A 128 -2.73 -12.20 -24.13
C ILE A 128 -2.42 -12.07 -22.64
N MET A 129 -2.76 -13.09 -21.85
CA MET A 129 -2.46 -13.10 -20.41
C MET A 129 -0.95 -13.10 -20.17
N GLN A 130 -0.22 -13.94 -20.91
CA GLN A 130 1.24 -14.04 -20.80
C GLN A 130 1.93 -12.72 -21.18
N ARG A 131 1.45 -12.01 -22.20
CA ARG A 131 1.97 -10.67 -22.56
C ARG A 131 1.85 -9.67 -21.42
N TYR A 132 0.71 -9.64 -20.72
CA TYR A 132 0.53 -8.74 -19.57
C TYR A 132 1.38 -9.16 -18.36
N GLN A 133 1.55 -10.47 -18.13
CA GLN A 133 2.42 -10.98 -17.07
C GLN A 133 3.88 -10.60 -17.32
N ASN A 134 4.40 -10.90 -18.52
CA ASN A 134 5.77 -10.57 -18.89
C ASN A 134 6.01 -9.07 -18.78
N ARG A 135 5.10 -8.25 -19.32
CA ARG A 135 5.19 -6.79 -19.21
C ARG A 135 5.23 -6.31 -17.76
N ALA A 136 4.41 -6.88 -16.88
CA ALA A 136 4.41 -6.49 -15.48
C ALA A 136 5.72 -6.87 -14.78
N ILE A 137 6.26 -8.07 -15.04
CA ILE A 137 7.55 -8.50 -14.50
C ILE A 137 8.69 -7.61 -15.02
N GLU A 138 8.71 -7.32 -16.32
CA GLU A 138 9.71 -6.41 -16.93
C GLU A 138 9.68 -5.03 -16.28
N TRP A 139 8.49 -4.49 -16.03
CA TRP A 139 8.33 -3.19 -15.36
C TRP A 139 8.79 -3.23 -13.91
N VAL A 140 8.42 -4.27 -13.16
CA VAL A 140 8.89 -4.45 -11.79
C VAL A 140 10.42 -4.57 -11.75
N ALA A 141 11.02 -5.32 -12.66
CA ALA A 141 12.48 -5.44 -12.78
C ALA A 141 13.12 -4.07 -13.07
N ASP A 142 12.57 -3.30 -14.01
CA ASP A 142 13.04 -1.94 -14.32
C ASP A 142 12.96 -1.02 -13.09
N TRP A 143 11.85 -1.03 -12.37
CA TRP A 143 11.68 -0.21 -11.17
C TRP A 143 12.59 -0.64 -10.01
N LEU A 144 12.98 -1.91 -9.93
CA LEU A 144 13.86 -2.40 -8.88
C LEU A 144 15.34 -2.35 -9.25
N SER A 145 15.67 -2.11 -10.53
CA SER A 145 17.04 -2.08 -11.05
C SER A 145 17.98 -1.09 -10.33
N VAL A 146 17.42 -0.07 -9.67
CA VAL A 146 18.14 0.92 -8.86
C VAL A 146 18.74 0.31 -7.59
N LEU A 147 18.24 -0.85 -7.14
CA LEU A 147 18.81 -1.61 -6.03
C LEU A 147 19.74 -2.70 -6.55
N GLU A 148 21.04 -2.54 -6.30
CA GLU A 148 21.99 -3.64 -6.47
C GLU A 148 21.61 -4.78 -5.50
N HIS A 149 21.19 -5.92 -6.05
CA HIS A 149 21.05 -7.20 -5.35
C HIS A 149 20.12 -7.18 -4.11
N ALA A 150 18.83 -6.91 -4.32
CA ALA A 150 17.82 -7.00 -3.26
C ALA A 150 17.58 -8.44 -2.72
N GLY A 151 18.24 -9.47 -3.26
CA GLY A 151 18.16 -10.85 -2.73
C GLY A 151 16.83 -11.58 -2.99
N PHE A 152 15.90 -10.95 -3.72
CA PHE A 152 14.62 -11.52 -4.12
C PHE A 152 14.47 -11.48 -5.64
N THR A 153 13.74 -12.45 -6.21
CA THR A 153 13.36 -12.43 -7.63
C THR A 153 12.05 -11.67 -7.83
N GLU A 154 11.89 -11.01 -8.97
CA GLU A 154 10.70 -10.20 -9.29
C GLU A 154 9.42 -11.04 -9.27
N SER A 155 9.53 -12.33 -9.61
CA SER A 155 8.45 -13.30 -9.53
C SER A 155 7.99 -13.63 -8.11
N GLU A 156 8.87 -13.55 -7.11
CA GLU A 156 8.52 -13.86 -5.71
C GLU A 156 7.70 -12.74 -5.06
N ILE A 157 7.91 -11.51 -5.51
CA ILE A 157 7.27 -10.31 -4.97
C ILE A 157 6.11 -9.80 -5.84
N THR A 158 5.83 -10.46 -6.97
CA THR A 158 4.75 -10.09 -7.90
C THR A 158 3.66 -11.16 -7.95
N HIS A 159 2.45 -10.78 -7.56
CA HIS A 159 1.27 -11.65 -7.59
C HIS A 159 0.28 -11.19 -8.65
N PHE A 160 -0.29 -12.14 -9.39
CA PHE A 160 -1.28 -11.88 -10.43
C PHE A 160 -2.67 -12.31 -9.97
N VAL A 161 -3.63 -11.38 -9.97
CA VAL A 161 -5.02 -11.67 -9.62
C VAL A 161 -5.92 -11.43 -10.82
N PRO A 162 -6.61 -12.47 -11.33
CA PRO A 162 -7.58 -12.32 -12.40
C PRO A 162 -8.78 -11.52 -11.92
N TYR A 163 -9.39 -10.80 -12.86
CA TYR A 163 -10.71 -10.24 -12.65
C TYR A 163 -11.67 -11.33 -12.19
N ARG A 164 -12.37 -11.08 -11.08
CA ARG A 164 -13.44 -11.94 -10.56
C ARG A 164 -14.74 -11.13 -10.58
N ASP A 165 -15.78 -11.66 -11.20
CA ASP A 165 -17.12 -11.07 -11.25
C ASP A 165 -17.84 -10.97 -9.89
N LEU A 166 -17.18 -11.34 -8.79
CA LEU A 166 -17.78 -11.42 -7.46
C LEU A 166 -17.65 -10.09 -6.70
N CYS A 167 -18.24 -9.02 -7.26
CA CYS A 167 -18.73 -7.89 -6.44
C CYS A 167 -20.23 -8.06 -6.17
N GLY A 168 -20.62 -9.24 -5.67
CA GLY A 168 -21.94 -9.45 -5.10
C GLY A 168 -21.86 -9.27 -3.58
N VAL A 169 -21.99 -8.03 -3.10
CA VAL A 169 -22.25 -7.80 -1.68
C VAL A 169 -23.63 -8.39 -1.40
N ARG A 170 -23.68 -9.59 -0.84
CA ARG A 170 -24.87 -10.05 -0.11
C ARG A 170 -24.89 -9.28 1.19
N THR A 171 -25.54 -8.13 1.19
CA THR A 171 -26.06 -7.54 2.43
C THR A 171 -27.06 -8.54 3.01
N ARG A 172 -26.73 -9.16 4.13
CA ARG A 172 -27.70 -9.72 5.07
C ARG A 172 -27.78 -8.78 6.26
#